data_AF-A0A947RLV3-F1
#
_entry.id   AF-A0A947RLV3-F1
#
_cell.length_a   1.000
_cell.length_b   1.000
_cell.length_c   1.000
_cell.angle_alpha   90.00
_cell.angle_beta   90.00
_cell.angle_gamma   90.00
#
_symmetry.space_group_name_H-M   'P 1'
#
loop_
_entity.id
_entity.type
_entity.pdbx_description
1 polymer ?
#
loop_
_entity_poly.entity_id
_entity_poly.type
_entity_poly.pdbx_seq_one_letter_code
_entity_poly.pdbx_strand_id
1 'polypeptide(L)'
;MIAKKRKYTKHPGQEKVLIGLLMILDVMIVGFLVFGNLKLYSENREVRSQYLNLNKELQYLESKNQELKELFSYTNEADYTEAVLREKGLYKKEGEEVVVITRDSALPAEQAPANAQQAAESASVWQKILDFFGSIFGRD
;
A
#
# COMPACT_ATOMS: atom_id res chain seq x y z
N MET A 1 50.58 -54.15 61.36
CA MET A 1 50.79 -54.15 59.89
C MET A 1 50.83 -52.70 59.43
N ILE A 2 51.92 -52.25 58.80
CA ILE A 2 52.11 -50.85 58.40
C ILE A 2 51.83 -50.74 56.89
N ALA A 3 50.83 -49.95 56.50
CA ALA A 3 50.46 -49.76 55.12
C ALA A 3 51.53 -48.97 54.36
N LYS A 4 52.07 -49.55 53.28
CA LYS A 4 52.95 -48.84 52.33
C LYS A 4 52.14 -47.75 51.62
N LYS A 5 52.51 -46.48 51.82
CA LYS A 5 52.00 -45.36 51.02
C LYS A 5 52.48 -45.51 49.58
N ARG A 6 51.54 -45.70 48.64
CA ARG A 6 51.84 -45.67 47.20
C ARG A 6 52.18 -44.24 46.80
N LYS A 7 53.36 -44.03 46.22
CA LYS A 7 53.76 -42.73 45.66
C LYS A 7 53.03 -42.55 44.32
N TYR A 8 52.19 -41.52 44.24
CA TYR A 8 51.59 -41.07 42.98
C TYR A 8 52.71 -40.43 42.15
N THR A 9 53.16 -41.12 41.12
CA THR A 9 54.06 -40.55 40.11
C THR A 9 53.21 -39.76 39.13
N LYS A 10 53.16 -38.43 39.30
CA LYS A 10 52.57 -37.54 38.30
C LYS A 10 53.29 -37.75 36.98
N HIS A 11 52.59 -38.23 35.95
CA HIS A 11 53.14 -38.34 34.60
C HIS A 11 53.06 -36.95 33.93
N PRO A 12 54.19 -36.23 33.77
CA PRO A 12 54.19 -34.85 33.25
C PRO A 12 53.75 -34.73 31.78
N GLY A 13 53.59 -35.86 31.08
CA GLY A 13 53.07 -35.90 29.72
C GLY A 13 51.55 -35.75 29.62
N GLN A 14 50.80 -36.20 30.63
CA GLN A 14 49.33 -36.16 30.57
C GLN A 14 48.77 -34.73 30.75
N GLU A 15 49.45 -33.90 31.54
CA GLU A 15 49.06 -32.49 31.72
C GLU A 15 49.16 -31.71 30.40
N LYS A 16 50.21 -31.94 29.61
CA LYS A 16 50.40 -31.26 28.32
C LYS A 16 49.34 -31.65 27.29
N VAL A 17 48.91 -32.92 27.29
CA VAL A 17 47.86 -33.41 26.38
C VAL A 17 46.50 -32.82 26.76
N LEU A 18 46.18 -32.74 28.06
CA LEU A 18 44.94 -32.12 28.54
C LEU A 18 44.87 -30.63 28.22
N ILE A 19 45.99 -29.90 28.40
CA ILE A 19 46.07 -28.47 28.07
C ILE A 19 45.91 -28.25 26.56
N GLY A 20 46.53 -29.09 25.73
CA GLY A 20 46.36 -29.04 24.27
C GLY A 20 44.93 -29.31 23.83
N LEU A 21 44.26 -30.28 24.45
CA LEU A 21 42.84 -30.60 24.19
C LEU A 21 41.93 -29.42 24.54
N LEU A 22 42.14 -28.77 25.70
CA LEU A 22 41.36 -27.61 26.12
C LEU A 22 41.54 -26.41 25.17
N MET A 23 42.77 -26.14 24.73
CA MET A 23 43.04 -25.10 23.73
C MET A 23 42.28 -25.34 22.41
N ILE A 24 42.25 -26.59 21.93
CA ILE A 24 41.53 -26.95 20.71
C ILE A 24 40.01 -26.77 20.91
N LEU A 25 39.50 -27.15 22.08
CA LEU A 25 38.09 -26.97 22.44
C LEU A 25 37.71 -25.48 22.47
N ASP A 26 38.53 -24.63 23.07
CA ASP A 26 38.32 -23.18 23.10
C ASP A 26 38.30 -22.57 21.70
N VAL A 27 39.24 -22.96 20.83
CA VAL A 27 39.27 -22.51 19.44
C VAL A 27 38.02 -22.96 18.68
N MET A 28 37.55 -24.19 18.91
CA MET A 28 36.31 -24.70 18.31
C MET A 28 35.08 -23.91 18.77
N ILE A 29 34.97 -23.59 20.06
CA ILE A 29 33.87 -22.80 20.61
C ILE A 29 33.89 -21.39 20.02
N VAL A 30 35.04 -20.73 20.00
CA VAL A 30 35.18 -19.38 19.42
C VAL A 30 34.87 -19.40 17.93
N GLY A 31 35.40 -20.38 17.18
CA GLY A 31 35.12 -20.54 15.76
C GLY A 31 33.64 -20.76 15.46
N PHE A 32 32.97 -21.60 16.25
CA PHE A 32 31.52 -21.83 16.16
C PHE A 32 30.73 -20.54 16.43
N LEU A 33 31.14 -19.76 17.44
CA LEU A 33 30.47 -18.52 17.81
C LEU A 33 30.61 -17.43 16.73
N VAL A 34 31.79 -17.32 16.13
CA VAL A 34 32.06 -16.39 15.01
C VAL A 34 31.24 -16.80 13.78
N PHE A 35 31.25 -18.09 13.42
CA PHE A 35 30.49 -18.59 12.27
C PHE A 35 28.98 -18.37 12.45
N GLY A 36 28.46 -18.66 13.65
CA GLY A 36 27.06 -18.42 14.00
C GLY A 36 26.69 -16.93 13.91
N ASN A 37 27.54 -16.03 14.41
CA ASN A 37 27.31 -14.59 14.33
C ASN A 37 27.28 -14.09 12.88
N LEU A 38 28.18 -14.55 12.02
CA LEU A 38 28.21 -14.14 10.61
C LEU A 38 26.95 -14.58 9.87
N LYS A 39 26.49 -15.81 10.09
CA LYS A 39 25.24 -16.31 9.50
C LYS A 39 24.03 -15.49 9.97
N LEU A 40 23.94 -15.23 11.26
CA LEU A 40 22.85 -14.43 11.84
C LEU A 40 22.87 -12.98 11.33
N TYR A 41 24.06 -12.41 11.12
CA TYR A 41 24.21 -11.07 10.56
C TYR A 41 23.74 -11.00 9.10
N SER A 42 23.99 -12.04 8.29
CA SER A 42 23.52 -12.08 6.91
C SER A 42 21.99 -12.16 6.81
N GLU A 43 21.34 -13.02 7.61
CA GLU A 43 19.88 -13.16 7.61
C GLU A 43 19.18 -11.90 8.13
N ASN A 44 19.73 -11.28 9.18
CA ASN A 44 19.18 -10.05 9.73
C ASN A 44 19.29 -8.85 8.79
N ARG A 45 20.22 -8.87 7.83
CA ARG A 45 20.41 -7.75 6.89
C ARG A 45 19.24 -7.65 5.91
N GLU A 46 18.76 -8.78 5.41
CA GLU A 46 17.65 -8.84 4.47
C GLU A 46 16.32 -8.53 5.16
N VAL A 47 16.08 -9.11 6.34
CA VAL A 47 14.88 -8.80 7.13
C VAL A 47 14.85 -7.32 7.53
N ARG A 48 16.01 -6.75 7.91
CA ARG A 48 16.12 -5.33 8.26
C ARG A 48 15.92 -4.41 7.06
N SER A 49 16.41 -4.78 5.87
CA SER A 49 16.21 -3.96 4.67
C SER A 49 14.75 -3.96 4.24
N GLN A 50 14.08 -5.11 4.30
CA GLN A 50 12.65 -5.23 4.04
C GLN A 50 11.84 -4.40 5.04
N TYR A 51 12.15 -4.50 6.33
CA TYR A 51 11.51 -3.69 7.37
C TYR A 51 11.68 -2.18 7.14
N LEU A 52 12.89 -1.73 6.78
CA LEU A 52 13.16 -0.32 6.50
C LEU A 52 12.41 0.18 5.25
N ASN A 53 12.34 -0.63 4.20
CA ASN A 53 11.60 -0.27 2.99
C ASN A 53 10.09 -0.20 3.27
N LEU A 54 9.55 -1.19 3.97
CA LEU A 54 8.13 -1.21 4.31
C LEU A 54 7.75 -0.02 5.21
N ASN A 55 8.60 0.34 6.17
CA ASN A 55 8.37 1.50 7.03
C ASN A 55 8.42 2.83 6.26
N LYS A 56 9.32 2.95 5.26
CA LYS A 56 9.35 4.11 4.36
C LYS A 56 8.09 4.21 3.50
N GLU A 57 7.63 3.08 2.98
CA GLU A 57 6.40 3.02 2.19
C GLU A 57 5.19 3.40 3.04
N LEU A 58 5.15 2.95 4.31
CA LEU A 58 4.10 3.29 5.26
C LEU A 58 4.08 4.78 5.58
N GLN A 59 5.24 5.40 5.84
CA GLN A 59 5.35 6.85 6.02
C GLN A 59 4.94 7.63 4.77
N TYR A 60 5.33 7.17 3.59
CA TYR A 60 4.91 7.80 2.33
C TYR A 60 3.39 7.74 2.17
N LEU A 61 2.78 6.57 2.42
CA LEU A 61 1.35 6.38 2.31
C LEU A 61 0.56 7.20 3.33
N GLU A 62 1.08 7.32 4.55
CA GLU A 62 0.48 8.14 5.60
C GLU A 62 0.55 9.63 5.25
N SER A 63 1.69 10.11 4.72
CA SER A 63 1.82 11.49 4.24
C SER A 63 0.83 11.79 3.10
N LYS A 64 0.64 10.84 2.17
CA LYS A 64 -0.34 10.98 1.09
C LYS A 64 -1.77 10.95 1.61
N ASN A 65 -2.06 10.12 2.61
CA ASN A 65 -3.38 10.11 3.23
C ASN A 65 -3.71 11.46 3.91
N GLN A 66 -2.74 12.06 4.58
CA GLN A 66 -2.88 13.38 5.20
C GLN A 66 -3.09 14.48 4.14
N GLU A 67 -2.26 14.51 3.09
CA GLU A 67 -2.40 15.45 1.97
C GLU A 67 -3.79 15.34 1.31
N LEU A 68 -4.27 14.12 1.07
CA LEU A 68 -5.60 13.90 0.52
C LEU A 68 -6.71 14.37 1.48
N LYS A 69 -6.59 14.09 2.79
CA LYS A 69 -7.55 14.55 3.78
C LYS A 69 -7.63 16.08 3.85
N GLU A 70 -6.48 16.75 3.76
CA GLU A 70 -6.42 18.21 3.70
C GLU A 70 -7.12 18.72 2.43
N LEU A 71 -6.80 18.17 1.26
CA LEU A 71 -7.51 18.52 0.01
C LEU A 71 -9.02 18.29 0.10
N PHE A 72 -9.44 17.17 0.70
CA PHE A 72 -10.86 16.89 0.92
C PHE A 72 -11.51 17.85 1.90
N SER A 73 -10.79 18.34 2.90
CA SER A 73 -11.31 19.36 3.82
C SER A 73 -11.55 20.70 3.13
N TYR A 74 -10.67 21.12 2.22
CA TYR A 74 -10.86 22.32 1.40
C TYR A 74 -11.98 22.18 0.35
N THR A 75 -12.19 20.98 -0.19
CA THR A 75 -13.20 20.75 -1.25
C THR A 75 -14.59 20.42 -0.71
N ASN A 76 -14.71 19.88 0.50
CA ASN A 76 -15.99 19.74 1.22
C ASN A 76 -16.44 21.04 1.91
N GLU A 77 -15.64 22.10 1.83
CA GLU A 77 -16.05 23.40 2.34
C GLU A 77 -17.29 23.85 1.55
N ALA A 78 -18.39 24.08 2.26
CA ALA A 78 -19.69 24.42 1.67
C ALA A 78 -19.60 25.63 0.73
N ASP A 79 -18.60 26.48 0.94
CA ASP A 79 -18.30 27.64 0.11
C ASP A 79 -17.80 27.27 -1.29
N TYR A 80 -17.03 26.20 -1.46
CA TYR A 80 -16.59 25.76 -2.80
C TYR A 80 -17.76 25.16 -3.59
N THR A 81 -18.59 24.36 -2.93
CA THR A 81 -19.80 23.79 -3.56
C THR A 81 -20.81 24.88 -3.89
N GLU A 82 -21.02 25.87 -3.01
CA GLU A 82 -21.84 27.05 -3.29
C GLU A 82 -21.28 27.85 -4.46
N ALA A 83 -19.96 28.10 -4.50
CA ALA A 83 -19.31 28.85 -5.58
C ALA A 83 -19.46 28.15 -6.94
N VAL A 84 -19.19 26.85 -7.03
CA VAL A 84 -19.36 26.08 -8.28
C VAL A 84 -20.81 26.05 -8.73
N LEU A 85 -21.76 25.95 -7.80
CA LEU A 85 -23.19 25.97 -8.14
C LEU A 85 -23.64 27.37 -8.61
N ARG A 86 -23.06 28.44 -8.06
CA ARG A 86 -23.29 29.83 -8.52
C ARG A 86 -22.69 30.08 -9.91
N GLU A 87 -21.46 29.64 -10.16
CA GLU A 87 -20.83 29.75 -11.48
C GLU A 87 -21.60 29.01 -12.57
N LYS A 88 -22.16 27.84 -12.24
CA LYS A 88 -23.00 27.06 -13.16
C LYS A 88 -24.43 27.58 -13.25
N GLY A 89 -24.79 28.62 -12.49
CA GLY A 89 -26.14 29.19 -12.46
C GLY A 89 -27.21 28.26 -11.88
N LEU A 90 -26.82 27.23 -11.12
CA LEU A 90 -27.71 26.20 -10.56
C LEU A 90 -28.17 26.50 -9.13
N TYR A 91 -27.60 27.51 -8.48
CA TYR A 91 -27.93 27.89 -7.11
C TYR A 91 -28.10 29.40 -6.95
N LYS A 92 -29.10 29.80 -6.16
CA LYS A 92 -29.56 31.18 -5.97
C LYS A 92 -29.89 31.40 -4.49
N LYS A 93 -29.38 32.48 -3.89
CA LYS A 93 -29.76 32.91 -2.53
C LYS A 93 -31.05 33.75 -2.57
N GLU A 94 -31.79 33.78 -1.45
CA GLU A 94 -33.00 34.60 -1.34
C GLU A 94 -32.66 36.08 -1.56
N GLY A 95 -33.17 36.67 -2.64
CA GLY A 95 -32.94 38.08 -3.00
C GLY A 95 -32.12 38.36 -4.28
N GLU A 96 -31.58 37.34 -4.95
CA GLU A 96 -30.83 37.51 -6.22
C GLU A 96 -31.77 37.46 -7.45
N GLU A 97 -31.47 38.09 -8.59
CA GLU A 97 -32.31 38.04 -9.81
C GLU A 97 -31.48 37.56 -11.01
N VAL A 98 -31.90 36.48 -11.67
CA VAL A 98 -31.18 35.90 -12.82
C VAL A 98 -31.67 36.60 -14.08
N VAL A 99 -30.81 37.42 -14.68
CA VAL A 99 -31.10 38.11 -15.94
C VAL A 99 -30.48 37.30 -17.09
N VAL A 100 -31.31 36.55 -17.82
CA VAL A 100 -30.89 35.85 -19.04
C VAL A 100 -30.94 36.86 -20.19
N ILE A 101 -29.78 37.32 -20.64
CA ILE A 101 -29.68 38.23 -21.79
C ILE A 101 -29.66 37.38 -23.07
N THR A 102 -30.83 37.17 -23.67
CA THR A 102 -30.94 36.68 -25.04
C THR A 102 -30.67 37.84 -25.99
N ARG A 103 -29.65 37.73 -26.85
CA ARG A 103 -29.45 38.69 -27.96
C ARG A 103 -30.58 38.46 -28.96
N ASP A 104 -31.46 39.44 -29.07
CA ASP A 104 -32.77 39.37 -29.74
C ASP A 104 -32.72 38.86 -31.19
N SER A 105 -33.58 37.88 -31.50
CA SER A 105 -34.63 38.07 -32.51
C SER A 105 -35.62 36.91 -32.52
N ALA A 106 -36.90 37.27 -32.35
CA ALA A 106 -38.13 36.54 -32.70
C ALA A 106 -38.53 35.29 -31.88
N LEU A 107 -39.56 35.47 -31.05
CA LEU A 107 -40.52 34.41 -30.65
C LEU A 107 -41.50 34.15 -31.83
N PRO A 108 -42.32 33.07 -31.89
CA PRO A 108 -42.41 31.85 -31.06
C PRO A 108 -42.53 30.54 -31.90
N ALA A 109 -42.01 29.40 -31.41
CA ALA A 109 -42.57 28.08 -31.76
C ALA A 109 -42.04 27.00 -30.82
N GLU A 110 -42.99 26.39 -30.11
CA GLU A 110 -42.96 25.03 -29.60
C GLU A 110 -42.16 24.09 -30.52
N GLN A 111 -40.98 23.67 -30.07
CA GLN A 111 -40.26 22.56 -30.69
C GLN A 111 -39.90 21.55 -29.61
N ALA A 112 -40.65 20.45 -29.68
CA ALA A 112 -40.40 19.17 -29.05
C ALA A 112 -38.91 18.80 -29.08
N PRO A 113 -38.41 18.09 -28.07
CA PRO A 113 -36.99 17.87 -27.91
C PRO A 113 -36.42 17.07 -29.09
N ALA A 114 -35.31 17.57 -29.64
CA ALA A 114 -34.40 16.91 -30.58
C ALA A 114 -33.84 15.54 -30.08
N ASN A 115 -34.30 15.06 -28.93
CA ASN A 115 -33.90 13.82 -28.27
C ASN A 115 -34.64 12.58 -28.79
N ALA A 116 -35.72 12.71 -29.57
CA ALA A 116 -36.48 11.56 -30.05
C ALA A 116 -35.71 10.69 -31.07
N GLN A 117 -34.83 11.29 -31.88
CA GLN A 117 -34.03 10.57 -32.88
C GLN A 117 -32.80 9.89 -32.25
N GLN A 118 -32.14 10.55 -31.29
CA GLN A 118 -31.02 9.96 -30.53
C GLN A 118 -31.47 8.82 -29.60
N ALA A 119 -32.70 8.89 -29.07
CA ALA A 119 -33.29 7.82 -28.28
C ALA A 119 -33.59 6.56 -29.12
N ALA A 120 -34.01 6.74 -30.39
CA ALA A 120 -34.30 5.61 -31.28
C ALA A 120 -33.03 4.87 -31.73
N GLU A 121 -31.94 5.60 -32.02
CA GLU A 121 -30.66 4.98 -32.38
C GLU A 121 -30.01 4.28 -31.19
N SER A 122 -30.01 4.90 -30.01
CA SER A 122 -29.46 4.28 -28.80
C SER A 122 -30.23 3.02 -28.38
N ALA A 123 -31.56 3.00 -28.52
CA ALA A 123 -32.37 1.81 -28.28
C ALA A 123 -31.99 0.63 -29.20
N SER A 124 -31.71 0.89 -30.48
CA SER A 124 -31.26 -0.14 -31.43
C SER A 124 -29.85 -0.67 -31.10
N VAL A 125 -28.96 0.19 -30.61
CA VAL A 125 -27.61 -0.20 -30.19
C VAL A 125 -27.66 -1.08 -28.93
N TRP A 126 -28.51 -0.77 -27.95
CA TRP A 126 -28.69 -1.61 -26.75
C TRP A 126 -29.25 -3.00 -27.05
N GLN A 127 -30.17 -3.12 -28.02
CA GLN A 127 -30.69 -4.42 -28.46
C GLN A 127 -29.58 -5.32 -29.00
N LYS A 128 -28.70 -4.78 -29.86
CA LYS A 128 -27.56 -5.55 -30.41
C LYS A 128 -26.56 -5.98 -29.34
N ILE A 129 -26.34 -5.14 -28.32
CA ILE A 129 -25.44 -5.47 -27.21
C ILE A 129 -26.05 -6.59 -26.35
N LEU A 130 -27.34 -6.53 -26.04
CA LEU A 130 -28.02 -7.58 -25.27
C LEU A 130 -28.03 -8.92 -26.02
N ASP A 131 -28.28 -8.92 -27.34
CA ASP A 131 -28.26 -10.14 -28.15
C ASP A 131 -26.86 -10.77 -28.21
N PHE A 132 -25.81 -9.94 -28.35
CA PHE A 132 -24.43 -10.42 -28.37
C PHE A 132 -24.01 -11.08 -27.04
N PHE A 133 -24.35 -10.45 -25.91
CA PHE A 133 -24.08 -11.03 -24.59
C PHE A 133 -24.96 -12.24 -24.30
N GLY A 134 -26.23 -12.23 -24.71
CA GLY A 134 -27.12 -13.38 -24.63
C GLY A 134 -26.59 -14.58 -25.41
N SER A 135 -26.03 -14.37 -26.60
CA SER A 135 -25.41 -15.43 -27.40
C SER A 135 -24.08 -15.95 -26.83
N ILE A 136 -23.34 -15.15 -26.05
CA ILE A 136 -22.05 -15.54 -25.47
C ILE A 136 -22.21 -16.24 -24.11
N PHE A 137 -23.21 -15.82 -23.31
CA PHE A 137 -23.44 -16.36 -21.97
C PHE A 137 -24.62 -17.32 -21.89
N GLY A 138 -25.47 -17.38 -22.91
CA GLY A 138 -26.59 -18.33 -23.03
C GLY A 138 -26.22 -19.54 -23.88
N ARG A 139 -25.46 -20.46 -23.30
CA ARG A 139 -25.41 -21.86 -23.74
C ARG A 139 -25.49 -22.76 -22.50
N ASP A 140 -26.73 -22.98 -22.07
CA ASP A 140 -27.30 -24.31 -21.83
C ASP A 140 -28.77 -24.27 -22.27
#